data_AF-A0A7X7PGU8-F1
#
_entry.id   AF-A0A7X7PGU8-F1
#
_cell.length_a   1.000
_cell.length_b   1.000
_cell.length_c   1.000
_cell.angle_alpha   90.00
_cell.angle_beta   90.00
_cell.angle_gamma   90.00
#
_symmetry.space_group_name_H-M   'P 1'
#
loop_
_entity.id
_entity.type
_entity.pdbx_description
1 polymer ?
#
loop_
_entity_poly.entity_id
_entity_poly.type
_entity_poly.pdbx_seq_one_letter_code
_entity_poly.pdbx_strand_id
1 'polypeptide(L)'
;MDETQTHSYSLLNIFYDGGWFMYPLVLCSLFALGVIIAKGYTLWAAHRRSATVLSETAALMKQGRIDQALQLAAETPGPVAAILYSGLLRLRDRQPSEDIENGVKTTGVVELGFLERGLVILATVSNVAPLLGFLGTVAGMISAFGAIEMAGQVEASLVAGGIKVALITTAAGLTIAIPVNIAYNFFVTRIDTLIRQMEEGTANVLNTAWDMRPAVAGAPSGAFGTARPGFRPATDSVEGQGTPDRNAAPDSDHLP
;
A
#
# COMPACT_ATOMS: atom_id res chain seq x y z
N MET A 1 -15.03 58.85 14.59
CA MET A 1 -13.90 57.92 14.40
C MET A 1 -14.55 56.57 14.21
N ASP A 2 -14.76 56.23 12.94
CA ASP A 2 -15.70 55.19 12.52
C ASP A 2 -15.11 53.80 12.71
N GLU A 3 -16.01 52.87 13.02
CA GLU A 3 -15.77 51.54 13.55
C GLU A 3 -14.87 50.68 12.65
N THR A 4 -14.06 49.86 13.31
CA THR A 4 -13.38 48.71 12.72
C THR A 4 -14.37 47.87 11.91
N GLN A 5 -14.41 48.07 10.59
CA GLN A 5 -14.98 47.13 9.62
C GLN A 5 -14.16 45.84 9.68
N THR A 6 -14.48 45.02 10.68
CA THR A 6 -14.19 43.60 10.63
C THR A 6 -15.00 43.09 9.45
N HIS A 7 -14.39 42.98 8.27
CA HIS A 7 -14.95 42.23 7.17
C HIS A 7 -15.16 40.81 7.68
N SER A 8 -16.33 40.53 8.25
CA SER A 8 -16.81 39.18 8.46
C SER A 8 -17.00 38.60 7.07
N TYR A 9 -15.91 38.08 6.50
CA TYR A 9 -15.96 37.15 5.38
C TYR A 9 -16.68 35.90 5.90
N SER A 10 -18.01 35.99 5.93
CA SER A 10 -18.85 34.83 6.16
C SER A 10 -18.50 33.82 5.07
N LEU A 11 -18.33 32.55 5.43
CA LEU A 11 -18.03 31.47 4.46
C LEU A 11 -19.00 31.47 3.28
N LEU A 12 -20.23 31.93 3.54
CA LEU A 12 -21.29 32.14 2.56
C LEU A 12 -20.96 33.22 1.52
N ASN A 13 -20.32 34.33 1.92
CA ASN A 13 -19.89 35.38 1.00
C ASN A 13 -18.72 34.92 0.12
N ILE A 14 -17.76 34.19 0.70
CA ILE A 14 -16.64 33.59 -0.06
C ILE A 14 -17.16 32.58 -1.09
N PHE A 15 -18.15 31.77 -0.70
CA PHE A 15 -18.78 30.81 -1.60
C PHE A 15 -19.53 31.48 -2.75
N TYR A 16 -20.29 32.54 -2.46
CA TYR A 16 -21.00 33.31 -3.48
C TYR A 16 -20.04 34.01 -4.45
N ASP A 17 -18.94 34.56 -3.92
CA ASP A 17 -17.92 35.27 -4.70
C ASP A 17 -17.02 34.35 -5.54
N GLY A 18 -16.91 33.05 -5.22
CA GLY A 18 -16.03 32.11 -5.93
C GLY A 18 -16.61 31.56 -7.24
N GLY A 19 -17.85 31.91 -7.59
CA GLY A 19 -18.47 31.51 -8.85
C GLY A 19 -18.73 30.00 -9.00
N TRP A 20 -18.95 29.56 -10.24
CA TRP A 20 -19.41 28.19 -10.54
C TRP A 20 -18.46 27.07 -10.07
N PHE A 21 -17.14 27.33 -10.02
CA PHE A 21 -16.15 26.32 -9.63
C PHE A 21 -16.19 25.96 -8.14
N MET A 22 -16.91 26.73 -7.30
CA MET A 22 -17.10 26.39 -5.89
C MET A 22 -17.98 25.17 -5.67
N TYR A 23 -18.97 24.92 -6.53
CA TYR A 23 -19.87 23.75 -6.42
C TYR A 23 -19.12 22.40 -6.48
N PRO A 24 -18.29 22.12 -7.51
CA PRO A 24 -17.52 20.88 -7.54
C PRO A 24 -16.48 20.79 -6.42
N LEU A 25 -15.89 21.91 -5.98
CA LEU A 25 -14.98 21.93 -4.83
C LEU A 25 -15.66 21.50 -3.54
N VAL A 26 -16.87 22.02 -3.26
CA VAL A 26 -17.66 21.59 -2.09
C VAL A 26 -18.03 20.12 -2.17
N LEU A 27 -18.38 19.62 -3.36
CA LEU A 27 -18.65 18.20 -3.56
C LEU A 27 -17.42 17.33 -3.25
N CYS A 28 -16.24 17.72 -3.74
CA CYS A 28 -14.97 17.06 -3.42
C CYS A 28 -14.71 17.06 -1.91
N SER A 29 -14.94 18.19 -1.23
CA SER A 29 -14.79 18.31 0.22
C SER A 29 -15.71 17.36 0.98
N LEU A 30 -16.98 17.27 0.57
CA LEU A 30 -17.97 16.38 1.21
C LEU A 30 -17.58 14.90 1.06
N PHE A 31 -17.17 14.49 -0.14
CA PHE A 31 -16.70 13.12 -0.39
C PHE A 31 -15.45 12.80 0.43
N ALA A 32 -14.46 13.70 0.43
CA ALA A 32 -13.24 13.47 1.19
C ALA A 32 -13.51 13.38 2.69
N LEU A 33 -14.34 14.28 3.23
CA LEU A 33 -14.71 14.25 4.64
C LEU A 33 -15.43 12.94 5.01
N GLY A 34 -16.39 12.50 4.20
CA GLY A 34 -17.09 11.24 4.41
C GLY A 34 -16.15 10.04 4.45
N VAL A 35 -15.20 9.98 3.52
CA VAL A 35 -14.19 8.91 3.47
C VAL A 35 -13.22 8.99 4.66
N ILE A 36 -12.77 10.19 5.05
CA ILE A 36 -11.89 10.39 6.22
C ILE A 36 -12.55 9.85 7.49
N ILE A 37 -13.82 10.16 7.72
CA ILE A 37 -14.56 9.70 8.91
C ILE A 37 -14.71 8.17 8.88
N ALA A 38 -15.17 7.61 7.76
CA ALA A 38 -15.35 6.17 7.61
C ALA A 38 -14.03 5.40 7.80
N LYS A 39 -12.93 5.91 7.24
CA LYS A 39 -11.60 5.33 7.39
C LYS A 39 -11.04 5.46 8.79
N GLY A 40 -11.20 6.63 9.41
CA GLY A 40 -10.81 6.85 10.80
C GLY A 40 -11.43 5.82 11.73
N TYR A 41 -12.73 5.56 11.58
CA TYR A 41 -13.43 4.53 12.35
C TYR A 41 -12.92 3.12 12.05
N THR A 42 -12.78 2.77 10.77
CA THR A 42 -12.37 1.42 10.33
C THR A 42 -10.96 1.07 10.82
N LEU A 43 -10.00 1.99 10.66
CA LEU A 43 -8.61 1.78 11.08
C LEU A 43 -8.45 1.79 12.59
N TRP A 44 -9.21 2.63 13.30
CA TRP A 44 -9.22 2.61 14.76
C TRP A 44 -9.71 1.26 15.30
N ALA A 45 -10.77 0.71 14.71
CA ALA A 45 -11.29 -0.61 15.06
C ALA A 45 -10.29 -1.73 14.74
N ALA A 46 -9.67 -1.70 13.56
CA ALA A 46 -8.73 -2.72 13.09
C ALA A 46 -7.43 -2.75 13.92
N HIS A 47 -6.87 -1.60 14.28
CA HIS A 47 -5.54 -1.49 14.89
C HIS A 47 -5.50 -1.78 16.40
N ARG A 48 -6.63 -1.64 17.11
CA ARG A 48 -6.66 -1.64 18.58
C ARG A 48 -6.18 -2.95 19.22
N ARG A 49 -6.29 -4.09 18.51
CA ARG A 49 -5.94 -5.42 19.04
C ARG A 49 -4.93 -6.20 18.20
N SER A 50 -4.49 -5.66 17.06
CA SER A 50 -3.66 -6.42 16.10
C SER A 50 -2.35 -6.92 16.72
N ALA A 51 -1.62 -6.06 17.41
CA ALA A 51 -0.33 -6.41 18.02
C ALA A 51 -0.50 -7.42 19.17
N THR A 52 -1.51 -7.22 20.01
CA THR A 52 -1.83 -8.12 21.14
C THR A 52 -2.15 -9.52 20.63
N VAL A 53 -3.06 -9.63 19.67
CA VAL A 53 -3.50 -10.92 19.13
C VAL A 53 -2.37 -11.66 18.42
N LEU A 54 -1.54 -10.93 17.67
CA LEU A 54 -0.35 -11.51 17.06
C LEU A 54 0.61 -12.11 18.10
N SER A 55 0.90 -11.36 19.17
CA SER A 55 1.81 -11.83 20.22
C SER A 55 1.25 -13.01 21.04
N GLU A 56 -0.05 -12.97 21.37
CA GLU A 56 -0.72 -14.01 22.15
C GLU A 56 -0.91 -15.29 21.35
N THR A 57 -1.33 -15.19 20.07
CA THR A 57 -1.41 -16.35 19.18
C THR A 57 -0.04 -16.99 18.96
N ALA A 58 1.01 -16.18 18.73
CA ALA A 58 2.38 -16.69 18.63
C ALA A 58 2.84 -17.44 19.90
N ALA A 59 2.50 -16.94 21.09
CA ALA A 59 2.80 -17.61 22.35
C ALA A 59 2.04 -18.95 22.50
N LEU A 60 0.76 -18.99 22.12
CA LEU A 60 -0.06 -20.20 22.17
C LEU A 60 0.42 -21.26 21.17
N MET A 61 0.84 -20.86 19.96
CA MET A 61 1.42 -21.76 18.97
C MET A 61 2.72 -22.40 19.45
N LYS A 62 3.61 -21.63 20.07
CA LYS A 62 4.85 -22.16 20.67
C LYS A 62 4.60 -23.18 21.79
N GLN A 63 3.47 -23.06 22.48
CA GLN A 63 3.03 -24.02 23.50
C GLN A 63 2.27 -25.24 22.91
N GLY A 64 2.11 -25.30 21.59
CA GLY A 64 1.33 -26.34 20.91
C GLY A 64 -0.19 -26.23 21.09
N ARG A 65 -0.69 -25.12 21.66
CA ARG A 65 -2.12 -24.90 21.98
C ARG A 65 -2.85 -24.27 20.78
N ILE A 66 -2.86 -24.97 19.65
CA ILE A 66 -3.41 -24.47 18.38
C ILE A 66 -4.91 -24.15 18.47
N ASP A 67 -5.70 -24.97 19.16
CA ASP A 67 -7.14 -24.72 19.30
C ASP A 67 -7.46 -23.42 20.02
N GLN A 68 -6.63 -23.05 21.00
CA GLN A 68 -6.81 -21.81 21.75
C GLN A 68 -6.34 -20.60 20.96
N ALA A 69 -5.26 -20.74 20.19
CA ALA A 69 -4.84 -19.71 19.25
C ALA A 69 -5.93 -19.45 18.20
N LEU A 70 -6.57 -20.51 17.72
CA LEU A 70 -7.68 -20.42 16.76
C LEU A 70 -8.89 -19.70 17.36
N GLN A 71 -9.25 -20.04 18.61
CA GLN A 71 -10.35 -19.38 19.31
C GLN A 71 -10.07 -17.89 19.52
N LEU A 72 -8.86 -17.54 19.97
CA LEU A 72 -8.46 -16.14 20.14
C LEU A 72 -8.53 -15.34 18.82
N ALA A 73 -8.09 -15.95 17.72
CA ALA A 73 -8.17 -15.35 16.40
C ALA A 73 -9.63 -15.20 15.91
N ALA A 74 -10.52 -16.14 16.24
CA ALA A 74 -11.94 -16.09 15.89
C ALA A 74 -12.71 -15.02 16.69
N GLU A 75 -12.36 -14.80 17.95
CA GLU A 75 -13.01 -13.82 18.84
C GLU A 75 -12.52 -12.38 18.61
N THR A 76 -11.45 -12.21 17.84
CA THR A 76 -10.84 -10.90 17.59
C THR A 76 -11.23 -10.35 16.22
N PRO A 77 -11.83 -9.15 16.14
CA PRO A 77 -12.04 -8.49 14.87
C PRO A 77 -10.73 -7.89 14.34
N GLY A 78 -10.51 -7.99 13.04
CA GLY A 78 -9.45 -7.29 12.32
C GLY A 78 -8.70 -8.16 11.32
N PRO A 79 -7.94 -7.53 10.41
CA PRO A 79 -7.31 -8.21 9.29
C PRO A 79 -6.21 -9.19 9.73
N VAL A 80 -5.45 -8.84 10.77
CA VAL A 80 -4.42 -9.72 11.35
C VAL A 80 -5.06 -10.97 11.96
N ALA A 81 -6.18 -10.81 12.68
CA ALA A 81 -6.90 -11.93 13.27
C ALA A 81 -7.52 -12.84 12.20
N ALA A 82 -8.07 -12.27 11.12
CA ALA A 82 -8.60 -13.03 9.99
C ALA A 82 -7.52 -13.91 9.31
N ILE A 83 -6.31 -13.37 9.12
CA ILE A 83 -5.18 -14.14 8.60
C ILE A 83 -4.77 -15.26 9.55
N LEU A 84 -4.61 -14.94 10.84
CA LEU A 84 -4.23 -15.93 11.85
C LEU A 84 -5.26 -17.05 11.92
N TYR A 85 -6.55 -16.71 11.94
CA TYR A 85 -7.65 -17.69 11.93
C TYR A 85 -7.61 -18.58 10.68
N SER A 86 -7.50 -17.98 9.50
CA SER A 86 -7.45 -18.69 8.22
C SER A 86 -6.27 -19.66 8.13
N GLY A 87 -5.10 -19.24 8.64
CA GLY A 87 -3.90 -20.08 8.70
C GLY A 87 -3.98 -21.19 9.75
N LEU A 88 -4.38 -20.84 10.98
CA LEU A 88 -4.51 -21.79 12.09
C LEU A 88 -5.56 -22.87 11.82
N LEU A 89 -6.67 -22.52 11.16
CA LEU A 89 -7.73 -23.46 10.79
C LEU A 89 -7.17 -24.56 9.87
N ARG A 90 -6.42 -24.17 8.85
CA ARG A 90 -5.81 -25.10 7.89
C ARG A 90 -4.68 -25.92 8.50
N LEU A 91 -3.92 -25.31 9.40
CA LEU A 91 -2.90 -26.00 10.20
C LEU A 91 -3.53 -27.11 11.07
N ARG A 92 -4.63 -26.78 11.77
CA ARG A 92 -5.39 -27.74 12.58
C ARG A 92 -5.92 -28.90 11.73
N ASP A 93 -6.44 -28.60 10.54
CA ASP A 93 -6.98 -29.58 9.61
C ASP A 93 -5.88 -30.38 8.86
N ARG A 94 -4.60 -30.18 9.22
CA ARG A 94 -3.41 -30.85 8.66
C ARG A 94 -3.31 -30.77 7.14
N GLN A 95 -3.70 -29.62 6.58
CA GLN A 95 -3.54 -29.38 5.15
C GLN A 95 -2.04 -29.29 4.76
N PRO A 96 -1.68 -29.62 3.51
CA PRO A 96 -0.35 -29.38 2.98
C PRO A 96 0.10 -27.93 3.20
N SER A 97 1.40 -27.72 3.44
CA SER A 97 1.95 -26.37 3.66
C SER A 97 1.66 -25.41 2.51
N GLU A 98 1.61 -25.93 1.29
CA GLU A 98 1.26 -25.16 0.08
C GLU A 98 -0.20 -24.64 0.12
N ASP A 99 -1.14 -25.46 0.59
CA ASP A 99 -2.56 -25.05 0.73
C ASP A 99 -2.74 -24.03 1.86
N ILE A 100 -1.97 -24.16 2.94
CA ILE A 100 -1.94 -23.18 4.04
C ILE A 100 -1.42 -21.84 3.51
N GLU A 101 -0.28 -21.85 2.81
CA GLU A 101 0.33 -20.65 2.23
C GLU A 101 -0.61 -19.95 1.25
N ASN A 102 -1.19 -20.71 0.31
CA ASN A 102 -2.15 -20.17 -0.66
C ASN A 102 -3.41 -19.62 0.01
N GLY A 103 -3.92 -20.30 1.03
CA GLY A 103 -5.09 -19.86 1.79
C GLY A 103 -4.85 -18.56 2.54
N VAL A 104 -3.70 -18.44 3.21
CA VAL A 104 -3.34 -17.22 3.95
C VAL A 104 -3.08 -16.06 2.98
N LYS A 105 -2.34 -16.29 1.89
CA LYS A 105 -2.13 -15.27 0.83
C LYS A 105 -3.44 -14.75 0.27
N THR A 106 -4.37 -15.64 -0.06
CA THR A 106 -5.69 -15.26 -0.58
C THR A 106 -6.47 -14.41 0.44
N THR A 107 -6.44 -14.80 1.71
CA THR A 107 -7.07 -14.03 2.80
C THR A 107 -6.44 -12.64 2.91
N GLY A 108 -5.11 -12.56 2.86
CA GLY A 108 -4.38 -11.30 2.93
C GLY A 108 -4.71 -10.33 1.79
N VAL A 109 -4.86 -10.83 0.55
CA VAL A 109 -5.26 -9.99 -0.59
C VAL A 109 -6.66 -9.40 -0.38
N VAL A 110 -7.61 -10.19 0.15
CA VAL A 110 -8.98 -9.71 0.42
C VAL A 110 -8.99 -8.64 1.51
N GLU A 111 -8.27 -8.89 2.61
CA GLU A 111 -8.16 -7.95 3.73
C GLU A 111 -7.45 -6.64 3.31
N LEU A 112 -6.39 -6.74 2.50
CA LEU A 112 -5.69 -5.59 1.95
C LEU A 112 -6.62 -4.72 1.09
N GLY A 113 -7.39 -5.33 0.17
CA GLY A 113 -8.35 -4.62 -0.64
C GLY A 113 -9.44 -3.90 0.18
N PHE A 114 -9.83 -4.48 1.33
CA PHE A 114 -10.74 -3.81 2.27
C PHE A 114 -10.08 -2.61 2.97
N LEU A 115 -8.82 -2.76 3.40
CA LEU A 115 -8.04 -1.69 4.03
C LEU A 115 -7.78 -0.52 3.07
N GLU A 116 -7.52 -0.77 1.79
CA GLU A 116 -7.25 0.26 0.79
C GLU A 116 -8.51 0.96 0.27
N ARG A 117 -9.69 0.34 0.39
CA ARG A 117 -10.95 0.84 -0.19
C ARG A 117 -11.24 2.30 0.16
N GLY A 118 -11.22 3.21 -0.80
CA GLY A 118 -11.51 4.63 -0.57
C GLY A 118 -10.27 5.51 -0.35
N LEU A 119 -9.08 4.93 -0.14
CA LEU A 119 -7.83 5.69 -0.26
C LEU A 119 -7.69 6.34 -1.64
N VAL A 120 -8.12 5.62 -2.69
CA VAL A 120 -8.15 6.15 -4.05
C VAL A 120 -8.95 7.45 -4.15
N ILE A 121 -10.07 7.57 -3.42
CA ILE A 121 -10.89 8.78 -3.42
C ILE A 121 -10.13 9.93 -2.78
N LEU A 122 -9.46 9.70 -1.64
CA LEU A 122 -8.65 10.74 -0.99
C LEU A 122 -7.47 11.16 -1.86
N ALA A 123 -6.78 10.20 -2.49
CA ALA A 123 -5.71 10.48 -3.43
C ALA A 123 -6.21 11.33 -4.60
N THR A 124 -7.33 10.94 -5.21
CA THR A 124 -7.94 11.70 -6.32
C THR A 124 -8.34 13.09 -5.88
N VAL A 125 -9.06 13.26 -4.75
CA VAL A 125 -9.48 14.59 -4.28
C VAL A 125 -8.29 15.47 -3.95
N SER A 126 -7.24 14.93 -3.32
CA SER A 126 -6.03 15.70 -3.00
C SER A 126 -5.32 16.27 -4.23
N ASN A 127 -5.42 15.57 -5.37
CA ASN A 127 -4.84 16.01 -6.64
C ASN A 127 -5.81 16.87 -7.47
N VAL A 128 -7.10 16.53 -7.49
CA VAL A 128 -8.10 17.20 -8.34
C VAL A 128 -8.56 18.52 -7.74
N ALA A 129 -8.65 18.67 -6.41
CA ALA A 129 -9.11 19.92 -5.79
C ALA A 129 -8.22 21.14 -6.12
N PRO A 130 -6.87 21.05 -6.08
CA PRO A 130 -6.00 22.14 -6.53
C PRO A 130 -6.14 22.44 -8.02
N LEU A 131 -6.28 21.40 -8.85
CA LEU A 131 -6.47 21.55 -10.30
C LEU A 131 -7.80 22.25 -10.63
N LEU A 132 -8.88 21.94 -9.90
CA LEU A 132 -10.15 22.67 -9.99
C LEU A 132 -10.01 24.13 -9.54
N GLY A 133 -9.26 24.38 -8.47
CA GLY A 133 -8.95 25.75 -8.02
C GLY A 133 -8.18 26.54 -9.08
N PHE A 134 -7.17 25.92 -9.69
CA PHE A 134 -6.41 26.50 -10.80
C PHE A 134 -7.30 26.75 -12.02
N LEU A 135 -8.16 25.81 -12.40
CA LEU A 135 -9.12 26.01 -13.49
C LEU A 135 -10.05 27.19 -13.22
N GLY A 136 -10.46 27.38 -11.96
CA GLY A 136 -11.22 28.55 -11.52
C GLY A 136 -10.48 29.86 -11.74
N THR A 137 -9.14 29.89 -11.62
CA THR A 137 -8.36 31.10 -11.95
C THR A 137 -8.43 31.45 -13.41
N VAL A 138 -8.23 30.44 -14.27
CA VAL A 138 -8.25 30.62 -15.72
C VAL A 138 -9.62 31.12 -16.16
N ALA A 139 -10.69 30.54 -15.62
CA ALA A 139 -12.04 30.98 -15.92
C ALA A 139 -12.36 32.39 -15.40
N GLY A 140 -11.89 32.75 -14.20
CA GLY A 140 -12.05 34.10 -13.63
C GLY A 140 -11.33 35.16 -14.48
N MET A 141 -10.12 34.85 -14.96
CA MET A 141 -9.37 35.73 -15.86
C MET A 141 -10.01 35.86 -17.24
N ILE A 142 -10.51 34.76 -17.83
CA ILE A 142 -11.27 34.81 -19.09
C ILE A 142 -12.49 35.71 -18.95
N SER A 143 -13.22 35.60 -17.84
CA SER A 143 -14.40 36.42 -17.58
C SER A 143 -14.05 37.90 -17.38
N ALA A 144 -12.94 38.21 -16.70
CA ALA A 144 -12.45 39.58 -16.53
C ALA A 144 -12.12 40.24 -17.87
N PHE A 145 -11.35 39.55 -18.74
CA PHE A 145 -10.99 40.10 -20.04
C PHE A 145 -12.19 40.23 -20.99
N GLY A 146 -13.13 39.28 -20.96
CA GLY A 146 -14.38 39.40 -21.70
C GLY A 146 -15.22 40.60 -21.27
N ALA A 147 -15.24 40.93 -19.97
CA ALA A 147 -15.93 42.12 -19.47
C ALA A 147 -15.27 43.43 -19.95
N ILE A 148 -13.94 43.48 -20.01
CA ILE A 148 -13.20 44.61 -20.58
C ILE A 148 -13.52 44.79 -22.07
N GLU A 149 -13.51 43.68 -22.83
CA GLU A 149 -13.82 43.69 -24.25
C GLU A 149 -15.23 44.25 -24.51
N MET A 150 -16.23 43.78 -23.76
CA MET A 150 -17.61 44.25 -23.86
C MET A 150 -17.79 45.72 -23.46
N ALA A 151 -17.08 46.18 -22.43
CA ALA A 151 -17.16 47.56 -21.95
C ALA A 151 -16.50 48.56 -22.92
N GLY A 152 -15.61 48.09 -23.80
CA GLY A 152 -14.87 48.94 -24.75
C GLY A 152 -13.86 49.88 -24.10
N GLN A 153 -13.71 49.82 -22.77
CA GLN A 153 -12.78 50.61 -21.97
C GLN A 153 -12.24 49.76 -20.80
N VAL A 154 -10.99 50.00 -20.43
CA VAL A 154 -10.36 49.30 -19.31
C VAL A 154 -10.75 49.99 -18.01
N GLU A 155 -11.68 49.39 -17.27
CA GLU A 155 -12.00 49.80 -15.90
C GLU A 155 -11.33 48.86 -14.89
N ALA A 156 -10.54 49.41 -13.97
CA ALA A 156 -9.78 48.62 -12.99
C ALA A 156 -10.68 47.75 -12.08
N SER A 157 -11.92 48.20 -11.84
CA SER A 157 -12.92 47.49 -11.04
C SER A 157 -13.35 46.15 -11.67
N LEU A 158 -13.52 46.11 -13.00
CA LEU A 158 -13.90 44.91 -13.75
C LEU A 158 -12.82 43.83 -13.66
N VAL A 159 -11.55 44.23 -13.79
CA VAL A 159 -10.40 43.33 -13.69
C VAL A 159 -10.24 42.80 -12.26
N ALA A 160 -10.36 43.69 -11.28
CA ALA A 160 -10.26 43.32 -9.86
C ALA A 160 -11.32 42.28 -9.46
N GLY A 161 -12.53 42.36 -10.04
CA GLY A 161 -13.60 41.38 -9.83
C GLY A 161 -13.21 39.96 -10.23
N GLY A 162 -12.75 39.76 -11.48
CA GLY A 162 -12.37 38.41 -11.92
C GLY A 162 -11.11 37.86 -11.26
N ILE A 163 -10.13 38.73 -10.92
CA ILE A 163 -8.97 38.34 -10.11
C ILE A 163 -9.41 37.88 -8.71
N LYS A 164 -10.36 38.57 -8.08
CA LYS A 164 -10.90 38.17 -6.77
C LYS A 164 -11.49 36.77 -6.84
N VAL A 165 -12.35 36.49 -7.83
CA VAL A 165 -12.95 35.16 -8.04
C VAL A 165 -11.86 34.10 -8.19
N ALA A 166 -10.86 34.37 -9.05
CA ALA A 166 -9.74 33.48 -9.31
C ALA A 166 -8.94 33.11 -8.04
N LEU A 167 -8.61 34.11 -7.22
CA LEU A 167 -7.85 33.89 -5.99
C LEU A 167 -8.65 33.10 -4.96
N ILE A 168 -9.96 33.37 -4.83
CA ILE A 168 -10.85 32.66 -3.92
C ILE A 168 -10.95 31.17 -4.29
N THR A 169 -11.15 30.84 -5.57
CA THR A 169 -11.27 29.43 -6.00
C THR A 169 -9.98 28.65 -5.77
N THR A 170 -8.83 29.29 -5.98
CA THR A 170 -7.52 28.67 -5.73
C THR A 170 -7.30 28.39 -4.26
N ALA A 171 -7.56 29.41 -3.42
CA ALA A 171 -7.43 29.27 -1.98
C ALA A 171 -8.32 28.14 -1.47
N ALA A 172 -9.58 28.09 -1.91
CA ALA A 172 -10.52 27.03 -1.55
C ALA A 172 -10.02 25.63 -1.95
N GLY A 173 -9.54 25.47 -3.19
CA GLY A 173 -8.97 24.20 -3.67
C GLY A 173 -7.79 23.71 -2.82
N LEU A 174 -6.88 24.61 -2.46
CA LEU A 174 -5.74 24.30 -1.60
C LEU A 174 -6.15 23.99 -0.16
N THR A 175 -7.09 24.76 0.41
CA THR A 175 -7.62 24.53 1.76
C THR A 175 -8.27 23.16 1.90
N ILE A 176 -8.88 22.63 0.84
CA ILE A 176 -9.43 21.26 0.82
C ILE A 176 -8.31 20.23 0.61
N ALA A 177 -7.43 20.46 -0.36
CA ALA A 177 -6.42 19.48 -0.75
C ALA A 177 -5.40 19.16 0.34
N ILE A 178 -4.95 20.18 1.10
CA ILE A 178 -3.89 20.02 2.11
C ILE A 178 -4.33 19.06 3.23
N PRO A 179 -5.46 19.26 3.93
CA PRO A 179 -5.91 18.32 4.95
C PRO A 179 -6.20 16.92 4.40
N VAL A 180 -6.76 16.82 3.19
CA VAL A 180 -7.07 15.53 2.55
C VAL A 180 -5.80 14.75 2.23
N ASN A 181 -4.75 15.42 1.74
CA ASN A 181 -3.46 14.79 1.48
C ASN A 181 -2.78 14.31 2.78
N ILE A 182 -2.84 15.11 3.84
CA ILE A 182 -2.32 14.72 5.17
C ILE A 182 -3.06 13.48 5.69
N ALA A 183 -4.39 13.46 5.61
CA ALA A 183 -5.21 12.32 6.03
C ALA A 183 -4.91 11.06 5.20
N TYR A 184 -4.77 11.20 3.88
CA TYR A 184 -4.36 10.11 2.98
C TYR A 184 -3.03 9.48 3.43
N ASN A 185 -1.98 10.30 3.61
CA ASN A 185 -0.66 9.80 4.02
C ASN A 185 -0.69 9.15 5.41
N PHE A 186 -1.47 9.72 6.34
CA PHE A 186 -1.67 9.14 7.65
C PHE A 186 -2.30 7.74 7.57
N PHE A 187 -3.34 7.57 6.75
CA PHE A 187 -4.00 6.28 6.57
C PHE A 187 -3.11 5.26 5.86
N VAL A 188 -2.36 5.66 4.83
CA VAL A 188 -1.37 4.79 4.16
C VAL A 188 -0.37 4.23 5.18
N THR A 189 0.24 5.09 6.00
CA THR A 189 1.22 4.66 7.02
C THR A 189 0.62 3.67 8.04
N ARG A 190 -0.67 3.85 8.39
CA ARG A 190 -1.38 2.95 9.29
C ARG A 190 -1.69 1.61 8.65
N ILE A 191 -2.06 1.60 7.37
CA ILE A 191 -2.32 0.40 6.61
C ILE A 191 -1.03 -0.40 6.42
N ASP A 192 0.09 0.26 6.08
CA ASP A 192 1.41 -0.39 6.00
C ASP A 192 1.80 -1.10 7.30
N THR A 193 1.45 -0.49 8.44
CA THR A 193 1.68 -1.11 9.75
C THR A 193 0.84 -2.38 9.95
N LEU A 194 -0.42 -2.37 9.51
CA LEU A 194 -1.27 -3.57 9.54
C LEU A 194 -0.76 -4.65 8.57
N ILE A 195 -0.31 -4.27 7.38
CA ILE A 195 0.28 -5.19 6.39
C ILE A 195 1.49 -5.91 6.99
N ARG A 196 2.42 -5.19 7.63
CA ARG A 196 3.57 -5.82 8.29
C ARG A 196 3.15 -6.82 9.37
N GLN A 197 2.11 -6.51 10.15
CA GLN A 197 1.59 -7.42 11.19
C GLN A 197 0.90 -8.65 10.58
N MET A 198 0.22 -8.49 9.44
CA MET A 198 -0.38 -9.58 8.67
C MET A 198 0.70 -10.52 8.10
N GLU A 199 1.79 -9.96 7.57
CA GLU A 199 2.95 -10.71 7.08
C GLU A 199 3.65 -11.47 8.21
N GLU A 200 3.85 -10.82 9.37
CA GLU A 200 4.41 -11.47 10.56
C GLU A 200 3.52 -12.63 11.06
N GLY A 201 2.19 -12.43 11.08
CA GLY A 201 1.24 -13.48 11.43
C GLY A 201 1.29 -14.67 10.47
N THR A 202 1.39 -14.38 9.16
CA THR A 202 1.55 -15.39 8.12
C THR A 202 2.84 -16.19 8.32
N ALA A 203 3.97 -15.51 8.53
CA ALA A 203 5.25 -16.14 8.76
C ALA A 203 5.22 -17.04 10.00
N ASN A 204 4.61 -16.58 11.10
CA ASN A 204 4.48 -17.36 12.32
C ASN A 204 3.68 -18.66 12.11
N VAL A 205 2.56 -18.60 11.37
CA VAL A 205 1.75 -19.79 11.05
C VAL A 205 2.55 -20.77 10.18
N LEU A 206 3.21 -20.27 9.13
CA LEU A 206 3.95 -21.14 8.21
C LEU A 206 5.17 -21.79 8.87
N ASN A 207 5.93 -21.03 9.69
CA ASN A 207 7.03 -21.56 10.49
C ASN A 207 6.56 -22.70 11.40
N THR A 208 5.44 -22.50 12.10
CA THR A 208 4.83 -23.55 12.92
C THR A 208 4.41 -24.76 12.09
N ALA A 209 3.86 -24.54 10.89
CA ALA A 209 3.49 -25.61 9.97
C ALA A 209 4.71 -26.42 9.49
N TRP A 210 5.85 -25.78 9.22
CA TRP A 210 7.09 -26.45 8.84
C TRP A 210 7.70 -27.24 10.00
N ASP A 211 7.75 -26.67 11.20
CA ASP A 211 8.27 -27.33 12.40
C ASP A 211 7.45 -28.58 12.78
N MET A 212 6.14 -28.57 12.49
CA MET A 212 5.25 -29.70 12.73
C MET A 212 5.31 -30.79 11.66
N ARG A 213 6.03 -30.60 10.55
CA ARG A 213 6.20 -31.68 9.56
C ARG A 213 7.06 -32.79 10.20
N PRO A 214 6.59 -34.05 10.20
CA PRO A 214 7.44 -35.16 10.62
C PRO A 214 8.67 -35.19 9.72
N ALA A 215 9.85 -35.27 10.32
CA ALA A 215 11.14 -35.39 9.62
C ALA A 215 11.17 -36.68 8.80
N VAL A 216 10.59 -36.68 7.60
CA VAL A 216 10.67 -37.81 6.66
C VAL A 216 10.80 -37.28 5.23
N ALA A 217 12.05 -37.06 4.83
CA ALA A 217 12.56 -37.32 3.48
C ALA A 217 14.10 -37.33 3.49
N GLY A 218 14.69 -38.43 3.99
CA GLY A 218 16.14 -38.71 3.96
C GLY A 218 16.47 -40.03 4.66
N ALA A 219 16.60 -41.10 3.86
CA ALA A 219 16.59 -42.53 4.17
C ALA A 219 17.65 -43.07 5.20
N PRO A 220 17.46 -44.31 5.72
CA PRO A 220 18.35 -44.93 6.71
C PRO A 220 19.63 -45.50 6.06
N SER A 221 20.79 -45.31 6.68
CA SER A 221 21.97 -46.14 6.44
C SER A 221 22.37 -46.82 7.75
N GLY A 222 22.07 -48.11 7.83
CA GLY A 222 22.37 -48.95 8.97
C GLY A 222 23.85 -48.96 9.32
N ALA A 223 24.10 -49.18 10.61
CA ALA A 223 25.38 -49.65 11.10
C ALA A 223 25.74 -50.96 10.39
N PHE A 224 26.87 -50.99 9.69
CA PHE A 224 27.71 -52.18 9.59
C PHE A 224 29.17 -51.73 9.60
N GLY A 225 29.83 -52.03 10.71
CA GLY A 225 31.27 -51.88 10.83
C GLY A 225 32.03 -53.00 10.14
N THR A 226 33.33 -52.75 10.03
CA THR A 226 34.45 -53.70 9.88
C THR A 226 34.85 -54.16 8.47
N ALA A 227 36.18 -54.14 8.28
CA ALA A 227 37.01 -54.68 7.19
C ALA A 227 37.18 -53.86 5.90
N ARG A 228 38.25 -53.04 5.87
CA ARG A 228 38.99 -52.74 4.62
C ARG A 228 40.22 -53.65 4.54
N PRO A 229 40.29 -54.59 3.58
CA PRO A 229 41.56 -55.19 3.19
C PRO A 229 42.10 -54.52 1.92
N GLY A 230 43.33 -54.04 2.03
CA GLY A 230 44.35 -53.86 1.00
C GLY A 230 43.96 -53.52 -0.44
N PHE A 231 44.29 -52.30 -0.87
CA PHE A 231 44.77 -52.06 -2.22
C PHE A 231 45.84 -50.96 -2.20
N ARG A 232 47.05 -51.29 -2.66
CA ARG A 232 48.24 -50.41 -2.74
C ARG A 232 48.21 -49.65 -4.08
N PRO A 233 48.74 -48.42 -4.16
CA PRO A 233 48.82 -47.70 -5.43
C PRO A 233 49.99 -48.26 -6.26
N ALA A 234 49.79 -48.42 -7.57
CA ALA A 234 50.86 -48.68 -8.53
C ALA A 234 51.07 -47.43 -9.39
N THR A 235 52.24 -46.83 -9.22
CA THR A 235 52.89 -45.94 -10.18
C THR A 235 53.44 -46.77 -11.32
N ASP A 236 53.30 -46.31 -12.57
CA ASP A 236 54.39 -46.10 -13.54
C ASP A 236 53.89 -46.02 -15.00
N SER A 237 54.17 -44.87 -15.60
CA SER A 237 55.02 -44.71 -16.79
C SER A 237 54.77 -45.59 -18.02
N VAL A 238 54.22 -45.02 -19.10
CA VAL A 238 54.78 -45.21 -20.47
C VAL A 238 54.65 -43.91 -21.27
N GLU A 239 55.80 -43.48 -21.78
CA GLU A 239 56.08 -42.38 -22.70
C GLU A 239 55.57 -42.57 -24.14
N GLY A 240 55.39 -41.42 -24.81
CA GLY A 240 55.71 -41.20 -26.23
C GLY A 240 54.55 -41.35 -27.21
N GLN A 241 54.39 -40.55 -28.26
CA GLN A 241 55.13 -39.44 -28.87
C GLN A 241 54.22 -38.89 -29.99
N GLY A 242 54.32 -37.60 -30.34
CA GLY A 242 53.95 -37.12 -31.68
C GLY A 242 53.07 -35.86 -31.79
N THR A 243 53.68 -34.69 -31.63
CA THR A 243 53.37 -33.48 -32.43
C THR A 243 54.39 -33.43 -33.59
N PRO A 244 54.17 -32.77 -34.75
CA PRO A 244 53.55 -31.45 -34.96
C PRO A 244 52.58 -31.44 -36.19
N ASP A 245 51.90 -30.40 -36.65
CA ASP A 245 52.37 -29.06 -37.00
C ASP A 245 51.22 -28.09 -37.36
N ARG A 246 51.61 -26.81 -37.34
CA ARG A 246 51.01 -25.51 -37.68
C ARG A 246 49.80 -25.38 -38.61
N ASN A 247 49.09 -24.28 -38.34
CA ASN A 247 48.63 -23.23 -39.27
C ASN A 247 47.13 -23.15 -39.56
N ALA A 248 46.46 -22.13 -39.02
CA ALA A 248 45.73 -21.10 -39.77
C ALA A 248 44.72 -20.39 -38.84
N ALA A 249 44.92 -19.08 -38.66
CA ALA A 249 43.96 -18.16 -38.08
C ALA A 249 43.10 -17.53 -39.21
N PRO A 250 42.21 -16.57 -38.92
CA PRO A 250 40.79 -16.62 -39.21
C PRO A 250 40.40 -15.88 -40.50
N ASP A 251 39.22 -16.17 -41.05
CA ASP A 251 38.59 -15.30 -42.05
C ASP A 251 37.12 -15.10 -41.69
N SER A 252 36.77 -13.85 -41.37
CA SER A 252 35.41 -13.39 -41.12
C SER A 252 35.16 -12.21 -42.03
N ASP A 253 34.54 -12.47 -43.18
CA ASP A 253 33.88 -11.46 -43.99
C ASP A 253 32.83 -12.13 -44.87
N HIS A 254 31.57 -11.69 -44.74
CA HIS A 254 30.56 -11.57 -45.81
C HIS A 254 29.22 -11.07 -45.22
N LEU A 255 29.00 -9.75 -45.34
CA LEU A 255 27.89 -9.02 -46.00
C LEU A 255 26.63 -9.80 -46.45
N PRO A 256 25.46 -9.15 -46.67
CA PRO A 256 25.26 -7.73 -47.04
C PRO A 256 24.39 -6.88 -46.11
#